data_AF-A0A366ZWR7-F1
#
_entry.id   AF-A0A366ZWR7-F1
#
_cell.length_a   1.000
_cell.length_b   1.000
_cell.length_c   1.000
_cell.angle_alpha   90.00
_cell.angle_beta   90.00
_cell.angle_gamma   90.00
#
_symmetry.space_group_name_H-M   'P 1'
#
loop_
_entity.id
_entity.type
_entity.pdbx_description
1 polymer ?
#
loop_
_entity_poly.entity_id
_entity_poly.type
_entity_poly.pdbx_seq_one_letter_code
_entity_poly.pdbx_strand_id
1 'polypeptide(L)'
;MAVYQYRCPEHGLLEVARPIGTAAEAEPCPDCAAPSRRVFTAPRLSLGSPRARALIEATERSATEPAVVAAPPSRRVPPPEPNPALARLPRP
;
A
#
# COMPACT_ATOMS: atom_id res chain seq x y z
N MET A 1 -15.76 -18.67 -15.89
CA MET A 1 -14.52 -19.43 -15.59
C MET A 1 -13.72 -18.66 -14.56
N ALA A 2 -13.06 -19.35 -13.63
CA ALA A 2 -12.13 -18.79 -12.65
C ALA A 2 -10.77 -19.49 -12.79
N VAL A 3 -9.69 -18.75 -12.58
CA VAL A 3 -8.32 -19.28 -12.58
C VAL A 3 -7.96 -19.66 -11.14
N TYR A 4 -7.50 -20.89 -10.95
CA TYR A 4 -7.03 -21.40 -9.67
C TYR A 4 -5.54 -21.73 -9.78
N GLN A 5 -4.79 -21.39 -8.74
CA GLN A 5 -3.36 -21.70 -8.64
C GLN A 5 -3.12 -22.96 -7.80
N TYR A 6 -2.19 -23.78 -8.26
CA TYR A 6 -1.69 -24.97 -7.61
C TYR A 6 -0.17 -24.93 -7.55
N ARG A 7 0.45 -25.61 -6.58
CA ARG A 7 1.90 -25.64 -6.41
C ARG A 7 2.43 -27.07 -6.41
N CYS A 8 3.29 -27.36 -7.38
CA CYS A 8 4.18 -28.51 -7.37
C CYS A 8 5.40 -28.19 -6.47
N PRO A 9 5.86 -29.13 -5.62
CA PRO A 9 7.05 -28.92 -4.79
C PRO A 9 8.34 -28.76 -5.62
N GLU A 10 8.40 -29.36 -6.81
CA GLU A 10 9.60 -29.35 -7.67
C GLU A 10 9.54 -28.29 -8.78
N HIS A 11 8.40 -28.16 -9.46
CA HIS A 11 8.27 -27.34 -10.68
C HIS A 11 7.61 -25.98 -10.45
N GLY A 12 7.05 -25.72 -9.26
CA GLY A 12 6.48 -24.43 -8.90
C GLY A 12 4.98 -24.29 -9.16
N LEU A 13 4.55 -23.09 -9.57
CA LEU A 13 3.13 -22.74 -9.70
C LEU A 13 2.57 -23.14 -11.06
N LEU A 14 1.32 -23.62 -11.06
CA LEU A 14 0.54 -23.85 -12.27
C LEU A 14 -0.87 -23.28 -12.10
N GLU A 15 -1.47 -22.86 -13.21
CA GLU A 15 -2.80 -22.26 -13.26
C GLU A 15 -3.79 -23.14 -14.02
N VAL A 16 -4.97 -23.37 -13.43
CA VAL A 16 -6.04 -24.15 -14.07
C VAL A 16 -7.34 -23.33 -14.10
N ALA A 17 -7.93 -23.19 -15.29
CA ALA A 17 -9.22 -22.56 -15.47
C ALA A 17 -10.36 -23.58 -15.25
N ARG A 18 -11.21 -23.35 -14.26
CA ARG A 18 -12.39 -24.19 -13.97
C ARG A 18 -13.63 -23.33 -13.73
N PRO A 19 -14.86 -23.89 -13.77
CA PRO A 19 -16.02 -23.19 -13.25
C PRO A 19 -15.80 -22.68 -11.81
N ILE A 20 -16.49 -21.59 -11.46
CA ILE A 20 -16.37 -21.05 -10.11
C ILE A 20 -16.91 -22.08 -9.10
N GLY A 21 -16.19 -22.33 -8.01
CA GLY A 21 -16.57 -23.32 -6.99
C GLY A 21 -16.21 -24.78 -7.29
N THR A 22 -15.55 -25.09 -8.42
CA THR A 22 -15.24 -26.48 -8.81
C THR A 22 -13.74 -26.82 -8.80
N ALA A 23 -12.94 -26.04 -8.07
CA ALA A 23 -11.52 -26.32 -7.91
C ALA A 23 -11.29 -27.58 -7.07
N ALA A 24 -10.49 -28.50 -7.61
CA ALA A 24 -10.03 -29.69 -6.90
C ALA A 24 -9.04 -29.32 -5.78
N GLU A 25 -8.83 -30.23 -4.82
CA GLU A 25 -7.83 -30.08 -3.76
C GLU A 25 -6.39 -30.14 -4.32
N ALA A 26 -6.18 -30.96 -5.35
CA ALA A 26 -4.92 -31.10 -6.06
C ALA A 26 -5.13 -31.30 -7.56
N GLU A 27 -4.11 -30.94 -8.33
CA GLU A 27 -4.03 -31.17 -9.78
C GLU A 27 -2.70 -31.87 -10.11
N PRO A 28 -2.65 -32.74 -11.13
CA PRO A 28 -1.38 -33.32 -11.56
C PRO A 28 -0.47 -32.23 -12.14
N CYS A 29 0.80 -32.22 -11.73
CA CYS A 29 1.80 -31.37 -12.34
C CYS A 29 2.01 -31.78 -13.82
N PRO A 30 2.04 -30.84 -14.78
CA PRO A 30 2.26 -31.18 -16.19
C PRO A 30 3.64 -31.77 -16.47
N ASP A 31 4.64 -31.50 -15.62
CA ASP A 31 6.02 -31.95 -15.83
C ASP A 31 6.34 -33.30 -15.16
N CYS A 32 5.81 -33.55 -13.96
CA CYS A 32 6.14 -34.75 -13.17
C CYS A 32 4.94 -35.60 -12.75
N ALA A 33 3.72 -35.21 -13.11
CA ALA A 33 2.46 -35.85 -12.71
C ALA A 33 2.20 -35.93 -11.18
N ALA A 34 3.11 -35.44 -10.34
CA ALA A 34 2.93 -35.40 -8.89
C ALA A 34 1.73 -34.50 -8.49
N PRO A 35 1.02 -34.82 -7.40
CA PRO A 35 -0.11 -34.03 -6.95
C PRO A 35 0.34 -32.65 -6.48
N SER A 36 -0.08 -31.60 -7.19
CA SER A 36 0.15 -30.20 -6.87
C SER A 36 -1.01 -29.67 -6.05
N ARG A 37 -0.77 -29.21 -4.82
CA ARG A 37 -1.84 -28.75 -3.92
C ARG A 37 -2.33 -27.37 -4.32
N ARG A 38 -3.63 -27.13 -4.15
CA ARG A 38 -4.22 -25.80 -4.35
C ARG A 38 -3.60 -24.80 -3.40
N VAL A 39 -3.23 -23.63 -3.93
CA VAL A 39 -2.73 -22.51 -3.13
C VAL A 39 -3.70 -21.33 -3.21
N PHE A 40 -3.96 -20.72 -2.07
CA PHE A 40 -4.73 -19.50 -1.98
C PHE A 40 -3.77 -18.33 -1.96
N THR A 41 -3.60 -17.67 -3.11
CA THR A 41 -2.96 -16.36 -3.15
C THR A 41 -3.95 -15.31 -2.71
N ALA A 42 -3.49 -14.17 -2.20
CA ALA A 42 -4.30 -12.97 -1.99
C ALA A 42 -4.80 -12.45 -3.35
N PRO A 43 -6.00 -12.82 -3.84
CA PRO A 43 -6.39 -12.51 -5.20
C PRO A 43 -6.88 -11.07 -5.19
N ARG A 44 -6.05 -10.16 -5.72
CA ARG A 44 -6.39 -8.73 -5.86
C ARG A 44 -6.89 -8.09 -4.56
N LEU A 45 -6.25 -8.42 -3.43
CA LEU A 45 -6.47 -7.63 -2.22
C LEU A 45 -5.95 -6.22 -2.51
N SER A 46 -6.87 -5.28 -2.76
CA SER A 46 -6.50 -3.86 -2.75
C SER A 46 -5.97 -3.55 -1.37
N LEU A 47 -4.69 -3.17 -1.28
CA LEU A 47 -4.09 -2.77 -0.02
C LEU A 47 -4.61 -1.40 0.46
N GLY A 48 -5.51 -0.76 -0.29
CA GLY A 48 -5.98 0.59 -0.08
C GLY A 48 -4.98 1.63 -0.59
N SER A 49 -5.19 2.90 -0.20
CA SER A 49 -4.28 3.99 -0.56
C SER A 49 -2.92 3.83 0.12
N PRO A 50 -1.80 3.74 -0.62
CA PRO A 50 -0.46 3.69 -0.03
C PRO A 50 -0.18 4.89 0.87
N ARG A 51 -0.71 6.07 0.51
CA ARG A 51 -0.57 7.30 1.31
C ARG A 51 -1.30 7.19 2.65
N ALA A 52 -2.51 6.64 2.65
CA ALA A 52 -3.27 6.46 3.90
C ALA A 52 -2.56 5.47 4.84
N ARG A 53 -2.04 4.36 4.29
CA ARG A 53 -1.24 3.39 5.06
C ARG A 53 0.01 4.02 5.64
N ALA A 54 0.77 4.77 4.84
CA ALA A 54 1.98 5.45 5.28
C ALA A 54 1.69 6.46 6.41
N LEU A 55 0.55 7.15 6.36
CA LEU A 55 0.13 8.07 7.42
C LEU A 55 -0.20 7.34 8.74
N ILE A 56 -0.90 6.21 8.67
CA ILE A 56 -1.20 5.37 9.85
C ILE A 56 0.12 4.88 10.47
N GLU A 57 0.99 4.30 9.66
CA GLU A 57 2.29 3.77 10.10
C GLU A 57 3.18 4.85 10.70
N ALA A 58 3.25 6.04 10.09
CA ALA A 58 4.00 7.16 10.65
C ALA A 58 3.41 7.65 11.98
N THR A 59 2.09 7.62 12.13
CA THR A 59 1.40 8.01 13.37
C THR A 59 1.68 7.02 14.49
N GLU A 60 1.58 5.71 14.21
CA GLU A 60 1.92 4.65 15.16
C GLU A 60 3.38 4.76 15.60
N ARG A 61 4.30 4.92 14.64
CA ARG A 61 5.73 5.09 14.92
C ARG A 61 6.04 6.29 15.80
N SER A 62 5.29 7.38 15.69
CA SER A 62 5.57 8.62 16.43
C SER A 62 5.51 8.47 17.96
N ALA A 63 4.84 7.43 18.47
CA ALA A 63 4.76 7.16 19.90
C ALA A 63 6.10 6.69 20.50
N THR A 64 6.89 5.94 19.74
CA THR A 64 8.15 5.32 20.20
C THR A 64 9.38 5.87 19.48
N GLU A 65 9.24 6.27 18.22
CA GLU A 65 10.32 6.70 17.33
C GLU A 65 9.91 7.97 16.56
N PRO A 66 9.70 9.11 17.26
CA PRO A 66 9.34 10.35 16.61
C PRO A 66 10.48 10.85 15.72
N ALA A 67 10.13 11.39 14.55
CA ALA A 67 11.09 12.05 13.68
C ALA A 67 11.61 13.33 14.36
N VAL A 68 12.93 13.40 14.60
CA VAL A 68 13.60 14.59 15.13
C VAL A 68 14.05 15.46 13.97
N VAL A 69 13.58 16.70 13.94
CA VAL A 69 13.98 17.71 12.95
C VAL A 69 14.72 18.85 13.62
N ALA A 70 15.74 19.39 12.95
CA ALA A 70 16.55 20.50 13.49
C ALA A 70 15.76 21.81 13.59
N ALA A 71 14.74 21.99 12.74
CA ALA A 71 13.81 23.10 12.79
C ALA A 71 12.44 22.67 12.23
N PRO A 72 11.34 23.34 12.62
CA PRO A 72 10.04 23.16 11.99
C PRO A 72 10.13 23.43 10.48
N PRO A 73 9.29 22.78 9.64
CA PRO A 73 9.26 23.07 8.22
C PRO A 73 8.95 24.55 7.99
N SER A 74 9.69 25.19 7.08
CA SER A 74 9.47 26.59 6.75
C SER A 74 8.06 26.77 6.17
N ARG A 75 7.16 27.35 6.95
CA ARG A 75 5.84 27.75 6.44
C ARG A 75 6.01 29.06 5.69
N ARG A 76 5.70 29.08 4.39
CA ARG A 76 5.52 30.35 3.68
C ARG A 76 4.28 31.02 4.24
N VAL A 77 4.48 32.00 5.11
CA VAL A 77 3.41 32.86 5.61
C VAL A 77 3.29 34.01 4.62
N PRO A 78 2.12 34.23 3.98
CA PRO A 78 1.92 35.42 3.17
C PRO A 78 2.14 36.66 4.05
N PRO A 79 2.73 37.74 3.50
CA PRO A 79 2.95 38.95 4.29
C PRO A 79 1.61 39.43 4.86
N PRO A 80 1.56 39.87 6.14
CA PRO A 80 0.35 40.45 6.69
C PRO A 80 -0.06 41.67 5.88
N GLU A 81 -1.36 41.93 5.81
CA GLU A 81 -1.86 43.16 5.19
C GLU A 81 -1.28 44.38 5.93
N PRO A 82 -0.75 45.39 5.22
CA PRO A 82 -0.16 46.55 5.86
C PRO A 82 -1.23 47.32 6.64
N ASN A 83 -0.91 47.65 7.89
CA ASN A 83 -1.83 48.36 8.77
C ASN A 83 -2.18 49.75 8.18
N PRO A 84 -3.47 50.07 7.94
CA PRO A 84 -3.87 51.34 7.34
C PRO A 84 -3.51 52.56 8.19
N ALA A 85 -3.26 52.40 9.49
CA ALA A 85 -2.80 53.47 10.36
C ALA A 85 -1.40 53.99 9.97
N LEU A 86 -0.57 53.17 9.30
CA LEU A 86 0.75 53.58 8.82
C LEU A 86 0.67 54.69 7.76
N ALA A 87 -0.46 54.81 7.06
CA ALA A 87 -0.68 55.91 6.11
C ALA A 87 -0.78 57.29 6.79
N ARG A 88 -1.00 57.33 8.11
CA ARG A 88 -1.14 58.56 8.91
C ARG A 88 0.17 59.03 9.54
N LEU A 89 1.25 58.26 9.40
CA LEU A 89 2.55 58.65 9.94
C LEU A 89 3.17 59.77 9.08
N PRO A 90 3.88 60.75 9.70
CA PRO A 90 4.65 61.74 8.96
C PRO A 90 5.67 61.02 8.09
N ARG A 91 5.73 61.40 6.80
CA ARG A 91 6.74 60.87 5.88
C ARG A 91 8.06 61.60 6.12
N PRO A 92 9.21 60.89 6.11
CA PRO A 92 10.53 61.52 6.11
C PRO A 92 10.76 62.34 4.83
#